data_AF-A0A1J4LSE4-F1
#
_entry.id   AF-A0A1J4LSE4-F1
#
_cell.length_a   1.000
_cell.length_b   1.000
_cell.length_c   1.000
_cell.angle_alpha   90.00
_cell.angle_beta   90.00
_cell.angle_gamma   90.00
#
_symmetry.space_group_name_H-M   'P 1'
#
loop_
_entity.id
_entity.type
_entity.pdbx_description
1 polymer ?
#
loop_
_entity_poly.entity_id
_entity_poly.type
_entity_poly.pdbx_seq_one_letter_code
_entity_poly.pdbx_strand_id
1 'polypeptide(L)'
;MRIELRVCQHCLDGDHATEEKSKLLQDMVACAEKIKEHKHVLDLDAVHIRRVRDDEPGKPEALPVVAATIQNNQIVLNDTQLVAEGQDGNMLLYANPSDILTVLAGNIDEISKAVHEDVTVDLSERGAQIVSQADLGAKGPQGDGQGQGPGPSPGP
;
A
#
# COMPACT_ATOMS: atom_id res chain seq x y z
N MET A 1 4.98 2.67 -16.26
CA MET A 1 4.68 1.77 -15.11
C MET A 1 3.20 1.87 -14.77
N ARG A 2 2.58 0.83 -14.21
CA ARG A 2 1.14 0.82 -13.90
C ARG A 2 0.84 0.09 -12.60
N ILE A 3 -0.21 0.51 -11.89
CA ILE A 3 -0.72 -0.23 -10.73
C ILE A 3 -2.23 -0.48 -10.84
N GLU A 4 -2.68 -1.64 -10.36
CA GLU A 4 -4.10 -1.98 -10.21
C GLU A 4 -4.36 -2.51 -8.79
N LEU A 5 -5.14 -1.76 -8.02
CA LEU A 5 -5.70 -2.19 -6.75
C LEU A 5 -7.09 -2.79 -7.00
N ARG A 6 -7.26 -4.07 -6.66
CA ARG A 6 -8.56 -4.77 -6.65
C ARG A 6 -9.00 -4.94 -5.20
N VAL A 7 -10.26 -4.60 -4.92
CA VAL A 7 -10.90 -4.80 -3.60
C VAL A 7 -12.33 -5.30 -3.76
N CYS A 8 -12.81 -6.15 -2.85
CA CYS A 8 -14.23 -6.53 -2.78
C CYS A 8 -15.08 -5.34 -2.32
N GLN A 9 -16.12 -4.99 -3.08
CA GLN A 9 -17.08 -3.94 -2.72
C GLN A 9 -17.77 -4.26 -1.39
N HIS A 10 -18.30 -5.48 -1.21
CA HIS A 10 -18.96 -5.88 0.03
C HIS A 10 -18.02 -5.92 1.24
N CYS A 11 -16.72 -6.18 1.06
CA CYS A 11 -15.76 -6.05 2.17
C CYS A 11 -15.47 -4.58 2.49
N LEU A 12 -15.46 -3.71 1.47
CA LEU A 12 -15.28 -2.27 1.65
C LEU A 12 -16.46 -1.66 2.40
N ASP A 13 -17.68 -2.10 2.07
CA ASP A 13 -18.93 -1.65 2.69
C ASP A 13 -19.15 -2.24 4.09
N GLY A 14 -18.43 -3.31 4.44
CA GLY A 14 -18.49 -3.97 5.76
C GLY A 14 -19.43 -5.18 5.84
N ASP A 15 -20.08 -5.56 4.73
CA ASP A 15 -21.02 -6.68 4.67
C ASP A 15 -20.33 -8.05 4.78
N HIS A 16 -19.14 -8.19 4.18
CA HIS A 16 -18.37 -9.44 4.12
C HIS A 16 -17.06 -9.38 4.93
N ALA A 17 -16.87 -8.34 5.74
CA ALA A 17 -15.64 -8.09 6.47
C ALA A 17 -15.93 -7.66 7.91
N THR A 18 -14.95 -7.86 8.79
CA THR A 18 -14.97 -7.19 10.09
C THR A 18 -14.82 -5.67 9.90
N GLU A 19 -15.29 -4.88 10.86
CA GLU A 19 -15.16 -3.42 10.82
C GLU A 19 -13.69 -2.98 10.63
N GLU A 20 -12.77 -3.63 11.34
CA GLU A 20 -11.33 -3.39 11.21
C GLU A 20 -10.82 -3.65 9.78
N LYS A 21 -11.24 -4.76 9.17
CA LYS A 21 -10.83 -5.10 7.81
C LYS A 21 -11.44 -4.14 6.78
N SER A 22 -12.70 -3.73 6.95
CA SER A 22 -13.35 -2.74 6.09
C SER A 22 -12.60 -1.40 6.13
N LYS A 23 -12.28 -0.89 7.33
CA LYS A 23 -11.45 0.32 7.50
C LYS A 23 -10.10 0.20 6.81
N LEU A 24 -9.43 -0.94 6.95
CA LEU A 24 -8.15 -1.17 6.29
C LEU A 24 -8.26 -1.17 4.76
N LEU A 25 -9.35 -1.70 4.19
CA LEU A 25 -9.59 -1.63 2.75
C LEU A 25 -9.90 -0.19 2.29
N GLN A 26 -10.59 0.59 3.12
CA GLN A 26 -10.83 2.01 2.86
C GLN A 26 -9.51 2.80 2.86
N ASP A 27 -8.60 2.51 3.81
CA ASP A 27 -7.25 3.09 3.84
C ASP A 27 -6.50 2.81 2.54
N MET A 28 -6.49 1.56 2.06
CA MET A 28 -5.85 1.20 0.79
C MET A 28 -6.43 1.96 -0.40
N VAL A 29 -7.76 2.06 -0.47
CA VAL A 29 -8.45 2.80 -1.53
C VAL A 29 -8.09 4.28 -1.47
N ALA A 30 -8.07 4.89 -0.29
CA ALA A 30 -7.72 6.29 -0.10
C ALA A 30 -6.27 6.57 -0.54
N CYS A 31 -5.32 5.69 -0.19
CA CYS A 31 -3.95 5.78 -0.68
C CYS A 31 -3.89 5.66 -2.21
N ALA A 32 -4.57 4.68 -2.81
CA ALA A 32 -4.56 4.51 -4.26
C ALA A 32 -5.20 5.69 -5.00
N GLU A 33 -6.27 6.29 -4.46
CA GLU A 33 -6.89 7.50 -5.01
C GLU A 33 -5.93 8.68 -4.96
N LYS A 34 -5.22 8.87 -3.84
CA LYS A 34 -4.20 9.90 -3.74
C LYS A 34 -3.02 9.67 -4.70
N ILE A 35 -2.54 8.43 -4.85
CA ILE A 35 -1.50 8.11 -5.85
C ILE A 35 -2.00 8.44 -7.26
N LYS A 36 -3.28 8.15 -7.56
CA LYS A 36 -3.87 8.44 -8.88
C LYS A 36 -3.86 9.93 -9.22
N GLU A 37 -4.13 10.80 -8.24
CA GLU A 37 -4.05 12.26 -8.40
C GLU A 37 -2.62 12.71 -8.77
N HIS A 38 -1.61 12.05 -8.19
CA HIS A 38 -0.20 12.37 -8.35
C HIS A 38 0.56 11.42 -9.29
N LYS A 39 -0.15 10.65 -10.14
CA LYS A 39 0.48 9.57 -10.95
C LYS A 39 1.66 10.03 -11.81
N HIS A 40 1.65 11.30 -12.23
CA HIS A 40 2.69 11.91 -13.04
C HIS A 40 4.01 12.12 -12.26
N VAL A 41 3.95 12.21 -10.94
CA VAL A 41 5.12 12.35 -10.06
C VAL A 41 5.92 11.04 -9.99
N LEU A 42 5.22 9.90 -10.11
CA LEU A 42 5.80 8.56 -10.03
C LEU A 42 6.03 7.91 -11.40
N ASP A 43 5.91 8.67 -12.50
CA ASP A 43 5.96 8.14 -13.88
C ASP A 43 5.03 6.93 -14.10
N LEU A 44 3.85 6.96 -13.45
CA LEU A 44 2.80 5.96 -13.62
C LEU A 44 1.91 6.34 -14.81
N ASP A 45 1.86 5.46 -15.80
CA ASP A 45 0.96 5.59 -16.95
C ASP A 45 -0.50 5.56 -16.47
N ALA A 46 -0.81 4.65 -15.54
CA ALA A 46 -2.14 4.46 -15.00
C ALA A 46 -2.15 3.89 -13.57
N VAL A 47 -3.20 4.28 -12.83
CA VAL A 47 -3.57 3.78 -11.51
C VAL A 47 -5.03 3.35 -11.59
N HIS A 48 -5.28 2.05 -11.52
CA HIS A 48 -6.61 1.46 -11.56
C HIS A 48 -7.05 1.04 -10.17
N ILE A 49 -8.30 1.37 -9.81
CA ILE A 49 -8.89 1.01 -8.52
C ILE A 49 -10.22 0.32 -8.83
N ARG A 50 -10.22 -1.00 -8.73
CA ARG A 50 -11.36 -1.83 -9.09
C ARG A 50 -12.06 -2.35 -7.83
N ARG A 51 -13.32 -1.97 -7.69
CA ARG A 51 -14.22 -2.46 -6.63
C ARG A 51 -15.08 -3.57 -7.22
N VAL A 52 -14.81 -4.81 -6.82
CA VAL A 52 -15.42 -6.02 -7.38
C VAL A 52 -16.75 -6.27 -6.70
N ARG A 53 -17.78 -6.50 -7.50
CA ARG A 53 -19.12 -6.88 -7.05
C ARG A 53 -19.38 -8.35 -7.38
N ASP A 54 -20.23 -9.01 -6.60
CA ASP A 54 -20.51 -10.45 -6.75
C ASP A 54 -21.18 -10.79 -8.10
N ASP A 55 -21.87 -9.83 -8.72
CA ASP A 55 -22.55 -9.97 -10.00
C ASP A 55 -21.69 -9.56 -11.21
N GLU A 56 -20.42 -9.18 -10.99
CA GLU A 56 -19.49 -8.79 -12.04
C GLU A 56 -18.45 -9.90 -12.30
N PRO A 57 -18.10 -10.19 -13.57
CA PRO A 57 -17.00 -11.11 -13.85
C PRO A 57 -15.71 -10.66 -13.14
N GLY A 58 -15.06 -11.54 -12.38
CA GLY A 58 -13.84 -11.23 -11.63
C GLY A 58 -12.60 -10.88 -12.47
N LYS A 59 -12.73 -10.64 -13.78
CA LYS A 59 -11.62 -10.34 -14.69
C LYS A 59 -11.06 -8.93 -14.41
N PRO A 60 -9.72 -8.77 -14.34
CA PRO A 60 -9.09 -7.45 -14.22
C PRO A 60 -9.43 -6.53 -15.40
N GLU A 61 -9.40 -5.23 -15.15
CA GLU A 61 -9.70 -4.22 -16.19
C GLU A 61 -8.42 -3.79 -16.93
N ALA A 62 -7.27 -3.75 -16.23
CA ALA A 62 -6.03 -3.21 -16.80
C ALA A 62 -4.90 -4.24 -16.86
N LEU A 63 -4.61 -4.92 -15.75
CA LEU A 63 -3.50 -5.86 -15.62
C LEU A 63 -4.06 -7.28 -15.49
N PRO A 64 -3.81 -8.19 -16.46
CA PRO A 64 -4.44 -9.52 -16.52
C PRO A 64 -3.86 -10.52 -15.51
N VAL A 65 -3.71 -10.12 -14.26
CA VAL A 65 -3.16 -10.91 -13.14
C VAL A 65 -4.23 -11.10 -12.08
N VAL A 66 -4.52 -12.35 -11.74
CA VAL A 66 -5.44 -12.71 -10.65
C VAL A 66 -4.76 -13.70 -9.73
N ALA A 67 -4.69 -13.37 -8.45
CA ALA A 67 -4.24 -14.26 -7.39
C ALA A 67 -5.36 -15.24 -7.01
N ALA A 68 -4.99 -16.51 -6.85
CA ALA A 68 -5.87 -17.53 -6.29
C ALA A 68 -5.16 -18.23 -5.13
N THR A 69 -5.93 -18.63 -4.13
CA THR A 69 -5.47 -19.41 -2.98
C THR A 69 -6.28 -20.68 -2.84
N ILE A 70 -5.72 -21.71 -2.20
CA ILE A 70 -6.46 -22.93 -1.86
C ILE A 70 -6.92 -22.81 -0.40
N GLN A 71 -8.22 -22.83 -0.20
CA GLN A 71 -8.85 -22.79 1.13
C GLN A 71 -9.87 -23.93 1.21
N ASN A 72 -9.82 -24.73 2.28
CA ASN A 72 -10.74 -25.86 2.47
C ASN A 72 -10.82 -26.80 1.24
N ASN A 73 -9.67 -27.09 0.62
CA ASN A 73 -9.55 -27.89 -0.61
C ASN A 73 -10.29 -27.32 -1.84
N GLN A 74 -10.62 -26.02 -1.83
CA GLN A 74 -11.23 -25.31 -2.94
C GLN A 74 -10.31 -24.19 -3.43
N ILE A 75 -10.30 -23.96 -4.75
CA ILE A 75 -9.61 -22.81 -5.35
C ILE A 75 -10.51 -21.60 -5.17
N VAL A 76 -10.01 -20.57 -4.50
CA VAL A 76 -10.69 -19.30 -4.24
C VAL A 76 -9.89 -18.16 -4.85
N LEU A 77 -10.56 -17.26 -5.58
CA LEU A 77 -9.92 -16.05 -6.08
C LEU A 77 -9.77 -15.04 -4.96
N ASN A 78 -8.61 -14.39 -4.86
CA ASN A 78 -8.41 -13.36 -3.84
C ASN A 78 -9.12 -12.09 -4.27
N ASP A 79 -10.10 -11.63 -3.50
CA ASP A 79 -10.86 -10.42 -3.84
C ASP A 79 -10.15 -9.12 -3.49
N THR A 80 -9.04 -9.19 -2.77
CA THR A 80 -8.13 -8.08 -2.48
C THR A 80 -6.75 -8.40 -3.01
N GLN A 81 -6.22 -7.56 -3.90
CA GLN A 81 -4.84 -7.65 -4.39
C GLN A 81 -4.36 -6.30 -4.94
N LEU A 82 -3.06 -6.06 -4.88
CA LEU A 82 -2.39 -5.00 -5.63
C LEU A 82 -1.45 -5.63 -6.64
N VAL A 83 -1.55 -5.19 -7.89
CA VAL A 83 -0.64 -5.58 -8.97
C VAL A 83 0.11 -4.35 -9.43
N ALA A 84 1.43 -4.44 -9.56
CA ALA A 84 2.29 -3.37 -10.05
C ALA A 84 3.18 -3.87 -11.20
N GLU A 85 3.20 -3.13 -12.30
CA GLU A 85 4.09 -3.35 -13.45
C GLU A 85 5.31 -2.43 -13.36
N GLY A 86 6.49 -3.04 -13.24
CA GLY A 86 7.78 -2.37 -13.25
C GLY A 86 8.21 -1.91 -14.65
N GLN A 87 9.25 -1.10 -14.74
CA GLN A 87 9.79 -0.60 -16.02
C GLN A 87 10.37 -1.71 -16.90
N ASP A 88 10.79 -2.82 -16.30
CA ASP A 88 11.31 -4.01 -16.96
C ASP A 88 10.20 -4.94 -17.48
N GLY A 89 8.92 -4.58 -17.27
CA GLY A 89 7.76 -5.38 -17.62
C GLY A 89 7.44 -6.50 -16.63
N ASN A 90 8.16 -6.59 -15.52
CA ASN A 90 7.83 -7.55 -14.46
C ASN A 90 6.60 -7.11 -13.68
N MET A 91 5.83 -8.11 -13.24
CA MET A 91 4.60 -7.92 -12.49
C MET A 91 4.79 -8.35 -11.04
N LEU A 92 4.63 -7.42 -10.12
CA LEU A 92 4.60 -7.69 -8.68
C LEU A 92 3.14 -7.84 -8.22
N LEU A 93 2.87 -8.86 -7.43
CA LEU A 93 1.55 -9.17 -6.88
C LEU A 93 1.63 -9.19 -5.36
N TYR A 94 0.81 -8.38 -4.72
CA TYR A 94 0.60 -8.36 -3.28
C TYR A 94 -0.83 -8.80 -2.98
N ALA A 95 -1.00 -9.87 -2.21
CA ALA A 95 -2.31 -10.39 -1.81
C ALA A 95 -2.60 -10.20 -0.31
N ASN A 96 -1.60 -9.82 0.48
CA ASN A 96 -1.76 -9.53 1.90
C ASN A 96 -2.17 -8.05 2.09
N PRO A 97 -3.26 -7.75 2.80
CA PRO A 97 -3.70 -6.40 3.12
C PRO A 97 -2.61 -5.48 3.70
N SER A 98 -1.79 -5.98 4.62
CA SER A 98 -0.74 -5.18 5.26
C SER A 98 0.33 -4.80 4.24
N ASP A 99 0.80 -5.77 3.43
CA ASP A 99 1.81 -5.51 2.40
C ASP A 99 1.29 -4.52 1.34
N ILE A 100 0.01 -4.67 0.95
CA ILE A 100 -0.65 -3.76 0.01
C ILE A 100 -0.65 -2.34 0.56
N LEU A 101 -1.11 -2.14 1.81
CA LEU A 101 -1.15 -0.82 2.42
C LEU A 101 0.26 -0.22 2.57
N THR A 102 1.22 -1.02 3.00
CA THR A 102 2.63 -0.62 3.12
C THR A 102 3.19 -0.12 1.79
N VAL A 103 2.97 -0.84 0.69
CA VAL A 103 3.41 -0.42 -0.65
C VAL A 103 2.73 0.89 -1.06
N LEU A 104 1.42 0.99 -0.88
CA LEU A 104 0.67 2.21 -1.24
C LEU A 104 1.13 3.42 -0.41
N ALA A 105 1.32 3.26 0.91
CA ALA A 105 1.84 4.30 1.78
C ALA A 105 3.27 4.73 1.39
N GLY A 106 4.14 3.80 1.01
CA GLY A 106 5.47 4.12 0.49
C GLY A 106 5.41 4.97 -0.79
N ASN A 107 4.46 4.71 -1.69
CA ASN A 107 4.26 5.54 -2.87
C ASN A 107 3.81 6.97 -2.50
N ILE A 108 2.96 7.13 -1.49
CA ILE A 108 2.56 8.45 -0.97
C ILE A 108 3.76 9.22 -0.39
N ASP A 109 4.62 8.54 0.36
CA ASP A 109 5.84 9.14 0.92
C ASP A 109 6.80 9.62 -0.18
N GLU A 110 6.99 8.82 -1.25
CA GLU A 110 7.78 9.24 -2.41
C GLU A 110 7.15 10.42 -3.16
N ILE A 111 5.83 10.47 -3.28
CA ILE A 111 5.13 11.63 -3.83
C ILE A 111 5.42 12.88 -2.99
N SER A 112 5.22 12.79 -1.67
CA SER A 112 5.44 13.89 -0.72
C SER A 112 6.87 14.47 -0.85
N LYS A 113 7.87 13.59 -0.92
CA LYS A 113 9.28 13.98 -1.15
C LYS A 113 9.48 14.70 -2.48
N ALA A 114 8.88 14.21 -3.55
CA ALA A 114 9.07 14.72 -4.90
C ALA A 114 8.36 16.06 -5.14
N VAL A 115 7.19 16.30 -4.53
CA VAL A 115 6.47 17.58 -4.66
C VAL A 115 6.88 18.61 -3.61
N HIS A 116 7.67 18.23 -2.60
CA HIS A 116 8.05 19.07 -1.46
C HIS A 116 6.84 19.63 -0.68
N GLU A 117 5.73 18.90 -0.68
CA GLU A 117 4.49 19.21 0.04
C GLU A 117 4.08 18.02 0.89
N ASP A 118 3.40 18.26 2.00
CA ASP A 118 2.93 17.20 2.89
C ASP A 118 1.71 16.48 2.29
N VAL A 119 1.97 15.51 1.43
CA VAL A 119 0.93 14.65 0.83
C VAL A 119 0.64 13.51 1.79
N THR A 120 -0.51 13.57 2.45
CA THR A 120 -0.93 12.58 3.45
C THR A 120 -2.32 12.01 3.15
N VAL A 121 -2.60 10.87 3.78
CA VAL A 121 -3.90 10.21 3.81
C VAL A 121 -4.24 9.95 5.27
N ASP A 122 -5.48 10.23 5.67
CA ASP A 122 -5.97 9.95 7.02
C ASP A 122 -6.24 8.44 7.14
N LEU A 123 -5.34 7.73 7.81
CA LEU A 123 -5.41 6.28 7.98
C LEU A 123 -6.16 5.92 9.26
N SER A 124 -6.90 4.82 9.22
CA SER A 124 -7.41 4.20 10.44
C SER A 124 -6.28 3.85 11.42
N GLU A 125 -6.60 3.70 12.72
CA GLU A 125 -5.62 3.36 13.76
C GLU A 125 -4.79 2.12 13.38
N ARG A 126 -5.46 1.09 12.85
CA ARG A 126 -4.78 -0.13 12.42
C ARG A 126 -3.88 0.12 11.20
N GLY A 127 -4.34 0.89 10.22
CA GLY A 127 -3.56 1.25 9.05
C GLY A 127 -2.30 2.04 9.43
N ALA A 128 -2.43 3.05 10.28
CA ALA A 128 -1.31 3.82 10.81
C ALA A 128 -0.32 2.94 11.59
N GLN A 129 -0.81 1.97 12.37
CA GLN A 129 0.05 1.01 13.06
C GLN A 129 0.85 0.14 12.07
N ILE A 130 0.21 -0.36 11.00
CA ILE A 130 0.89 -1.16 9.96
C ILE A 130 1.99 -0.34 9.30
N VAL A 131 1.68 0.89 8.87
CA VAL A 131 2.62 1.77 8.17
C VAL A 131 3.79 2.16 9.08
N SER A 132 3.54 2.49 10.35
CA SER A 132 4.62 2.87 11.30
C SER A 132 5.54 1.70 11.68
N GLN A 133 5.04 0.47 11.63
CA GLN A 133 5.85 -0.74 11.86
C GLN A 133 6.59 -1.20 10.60
N ALA A 134 6.12 -0.78 9.42
CA ALA A 134 6.82 -1.05 8.19
C ALA A 134 8.07 -0.16 8.14
N ASP A 135 9.25 -0.78 8.16
CA ASP A 135 10.54 -0.09 8.01
C ASP A 135 10.73 0.31 6.53
N LEU A 136 9.88 1.24 6.07
CA LEU A 136 9.90 1.80 4.72
C LEU A 136 11.04 2.82 4.52
N GLY A 137 12.04 2.85 5.41
CA GLY A 137 13.22 3.71 5.26
C GLY A 137 12.97 5.20 5.49
N ALA A 138 11.76 5.63 5.87
CA ALA A 138 11.47 6.99 6.28
C ALA A 138 11.99 7.26 7.71
N LYS A 139 13.31 7.30 7.88
CA LYS A 139 13.88 8.11 8.95
C LYS A 139 13.65 9.57 8.55
N GLY A 140 12.58 10.17 9.09
CA GLY A 140 12.55 11.62 9.29
C GLY A 140 13.86 12.03 10.00
N PRO A 141 14.33 13.29 9.87
CA PRO A 141 15.59 13.69 10.48
C PRO A 141 15.54 13.33 11.96
N GLN A 142 16.31 12.31 12.32
CA GLN A 142 16.58 11.99 13.71
C GLN A 142 17.27 13.26 14.22
N GLY A 143 16.52 14.05 15.00
CA GLY A 143 17.09 15.12 15.79
C GLY A 143 18.27 14.55 16.54
N ASP A 144 19.43 15.07 16.20
CA ASP A 144 20.68 15.09 16.94
C ASP A 144 20.99 13.82 17.74
N GLY A 145 21.88 13.02 17.15
CA GLY A 145 22.76 12.18 17.94
C GLY A 145 23.41 13.03 19.03
N GLN A 146 22.99 12.82 20.28
CA GLN A 146 23.90 12.98 21.41
C GLN A 146 24.94 11.85 21.34
N GLY A 147 25.85 11.99 20.37
CA GLY A 147 27.15 11.35 20.42
C GLY A 147 28.00 12.07 21.47
N GLN A 148 27.81 11.71 22.74
CA GLN A 148 28.87 11.89 23.72
C GLN A 148 29.72 10.62 23.75
N GLY A 149 30.88 10.71 23.13
CA GLY A 149 32.00 9.82 23.39
C GLY A 149 33.27 10.44 22.83
N PRO A 150 34.47 10.06 23.29
CA PRO A 150 34.87 9.74 24.67
C PRO A 150 35.88 10.80 25.18
N GLY A 151 35.79 11.19 26.45
CA GLY A 151 36.83 12.00 27.08
C GLY A 151 38.06 11.14 27.40
N PRO A 152 39.30 11.60 27.10
CA PRO A 152 40.50 10.79 27.29
C PRO A 152 40.78 10.54 28.77
N SER A 153 41.09 9.29 29.12
CA SER A 153 41.72 8.94 30.39
C SER A 153 43.11 9.56 30.48
N PRO A 154 43.46 10.30 31.55
CA PRO A 154 44.86 10.54 31.86
C PRO A 154 45.36 9.40 32.75
N GLY A 155 46.30 8.61 32.24
CA GLY A 155 47.29 7.96 33.10
C GLY A 155 48.38 8.98 33.50
N PRO A 156 49.38 8.62 34.31
CA PRO A 156 49.69 7.34 34.94
C PRO A 156 49.25 7.21 36.41
#